data_AF-A0A8K0CWW7-F1
#
_entry.id   AF-A0A8K0CWW7-F1
#
_cell.length_a   1.000
_cell.length_b   1.000
_cell.length_c   1.000
_cell.angle_alpha   90.00
_cell.angle_beta   90.00
_cell.angle_gamma   90.00
#
_symmetry.space_group_name_H-M   'P 1'
#
loop_
_entity.id
_entity.type
_entity.pdbx_description
1 polymer ?
#
loop_
_entity_poly.entity_id
_entity_poly.type
_entity_poly.pdbx_seq_one_letter_code
_entity_poly.pdbx_strand_id
1 'polypeptide(L)'
;MSFHNFKVDLSEEECVLWLHSAFGNEAPSRVTVFRWYRESRRECNSLRDREHMQRPRSAVTTENMDHVRKMTTNDNRCTYQAKEADLSTRSGTVNRIVHEV
;
A
#
# COMPACT_ATOMS: atom_id res chain seq x y z
N MET A 1 5.83 16.39 0.14
CA MET A 1 6.06 17.82 0.45
C MET A 1 4.72 18.43 0.87
N SER A 2 4.60 19.23 1.93
CA SER A 2 5.62 19.81 2.83
C SER A 2 5.03 19.98 4.24
N PHE A 3 5.25 18.99 5.11
CA PHE A 3 5.04 19.11 6.55
C PHE A 3 5.81 20.33 7.14
N HIS A 4 6.85 20.78 6.44
CA HIS A 4 7.58 22.01 6.73
C HIS A 4 6.66 23.24 6.77
N ASN A 5 5.82 23.46 5.75
CA ASN A 5 4.91 24.61 5.75
C ASN A 5 3.81 24.48 6.82
N PHE A 6 3.38 23.25 7.12
CA PHE A 6 2.45 22.99 8.22
C PHE A 6 3.08 23.27 9.60
N LYS A 7 4.37 22.97 9.80
CA LYS A 7 5.13 23.30 11.02
C LYS A 7 5.47 24.78 11.17
N VAL A 8 5.41 25.54 10.08
CA VAL A 8 5.68 26.98 10.04
C VAL A 8 4.40 27.80 10.30
N ASP A 9 3.28 27.15 10.65
CA ASP A 9 1.96 27.79 10.87
C ASP A 9 1.50 28.70 9.72
N LEU A 10 1.97 28.43 8.50
CA LEU A 10 1.52 29.14 7.30
C LEU A 10 0.05 28.81 7.04
N SER A 11 -0.73 29.83 6.67
CA SER A 11 -2.11 29.64 6.24
C SER A 11 -2.17 28.85 4.93
N GLU A 12 -3.34 28.26 4.66
CA GLU A 12 -3.58 27.46 3.44
C GLU A 12 -3.27 28.27 2.16
N GLU A 13 -3.61 29.56 2.14
CA GLU A 13 -3.37 30.46 1.01
C GLU A 13 -1.89 30.81 0.85
N GLU A 14 -1.19 31.09 1.95
CA GLU A 14 0.26 31.37 1.91
C GLU A 14 1.05 30.16 1.45
N CYS A 15 0.63 28.96 1.84
CA CYS A 15 1.25 27.71 1.38
C CYS A 15 1.08 27.52 -0.13
N VAL A 16 -0.10 27.85 -0.68
CA VAL A 16 -0.35 27.82 -2.13
C VAL A 16 0.54 28.82 -2.86
N LEU A 17 0.61 30.07 -2.37
CA LEU A 17 1.46 31.10 -2.97
C LEU A 17 2.95 30.70 -2.93
N TRP A 18 3.41 30.16 -1.81
CA TRP A 18 4.77 29.67 -1.67
C TRP A 18 5.07 28.51 -2.63
N LEU A 19 4.16 27.53 -2.74
CA LEU A 19 4.30 26.40 -3.66
C LEU A 19 4.33 26.84 -5.12
N HIS A 20 3.46 27.77 -5.50
CA HIS A 20 3.48 28.34 -6.85
C HIS A 20 4.73 29.18 -7.11
N SER A 21 5.24 29.90 -6.12
CA SER A 21 6.50 30.63 -6.25
C SER A 21 7.72 29.72 -6.36
N ALA A 22 7.72 28.59 -5.66
CA ALA A 22 8.86 27.66 -5.64
C ALA A 22 8.87 26.69 -6.83
N PHE A 23 7.70 26.23 -7.27
CA PHE A 23 7.56 25.16 -8.28
C PHE A 23 6.90 25.62 -9.58
N GLY A 24 6.38 26.85 -9.65
CA GLY A 24 5.79 27.41 -10.87
C GLY A 24 4.68 26.53 -11.47
N ASN A 25 4.91 26.02 -12.68
CA ASN A 25 3.97 25.17 -13.41
C ASN A 25 3.92 23.72 -12.89
N GLU A 26 4.95 23.27 -12.17
CA GLU A 26 4.96 21.95 -11.51
C GLU A 26 4.28 21.99 -10.14
N ALA A 27 3.85 23.18 -9.70
CA ALA A 27 3.15 23.34 -8.44
C ALA A 27 1.82 22.59 -8.44
N PRO A 28 1.46 21.91 -7.33
CA PRO A 28 0.16 21.29 -7.18
C PRO A 28 -0.96 22.34 -7.27
N SER A 29 -2.12 21.94 -7.81
CA SER A 29 -3.29 22.82 -7.83
C SER A 29 -3.71 23.24 -6.42
N ARG A 30 -4.32 24.43 -6.28
CA ARG A 30 -4.89 24.93 -5.02
C ARG A 30 -5.78 23.88 -4.35
N VAL A 31 -6.65 23.21 -5.11
CA VAL A 31 -7.54 22.16 -4.57
C VAL A 31 -6.76 21.00 -3.96
N THR A 32 -5.65 20.60 -4.58
CA THR A 32 -4.76 19.54 -4.07
C THR A 32 -4.12 19.95 -2.75
N VAL A 33 -3.62 21.19 -2.66
CA VAL A 33 -2.97 21.73 -1.44
C VAL A 33 -3.97 21.79 -0.27
N PHE A 34 -5.18 22.28 -0.51
CA PHE A 34 -6.23 22.33 0.51
C PHE A 34 -6.63 20.93 0.99
N ARG A 35 -6.70 19.94 0.10
CA ARG A 35 -6.96 18.55 0.47
C ARG A 35 -5.88 18.01 1.40
N TRP A 36 -4.60 18.23 1.07
CA TRP A 36 -3.48 17.83 1.91
C TRP A 36 -3.51 18.51 3.28
N TYR A 37 -3.86 19.79 3.35
CA TYR A 37 -3.94 20.53 4.61
C TYR A 37 -5.05 19.96 5.52
N ARG A 38 -6.21 19.63 4.95
CA ARG A 38 -7.31 18.95 5.66
C ARG A 38 -6.93 17.55 6.13
N GLU A 39 -6.18 16.79 5.33
CA GLU A 39 -5.67 15.46 5.68
C GLU A 39 -4.59 15.55 6.79
N SER A 40 -3.72 16.55 6.73
CA SER A 40 -2.68 16.82 7.73
C SER A 40 -3.26 17.13 9.11
N ARG A 41 -4.31 17.97 9.16
CA ARG A 41 -5.02 18.31 10.41
C ARG A 41 -5.77 17.13 11.02
N ARG A 42 -6.12 16.11 10.23
CA ARG A 42 -7.00 15.03 10.66
C ARG A 42 -6.32 13.89 11.39
N GLU A 43 -5.04 13.61 11.11
CA GLU A 43 -4.18 12.61 11.78
C GLU A 43 -3.04 12.25 10.81
N CYS A 44 -2.09 13.16 10.60
CA CYS A 44 -0.91 12.86 9.80
C CYS A 44 0.37 13.32 10.51
N ASN A 45 0.67 12.70 11.64
CA ASN A 45 2.01 12.77 12.25
C ASN A 45 3.03 11.87 11.53
N SER A 46 2.63 11.16 10.47
CA SER A 46 3.45 10.21 9.73
C SER A 46 3.73 10.71 8.32
N LEU A 47 5.00 10.73 7.93
CA LEU A 47 5.45 11.03 6.56
C LEU A 47 5.24 9.85 5.58
N ARG A 48 4.76 8.69 6.07
CA ARG A 48 4.50 7.52 5.23
C ARG A 48 3.14 7.64 4.58
N ASP A 49 3.07 7.26 3.31
CA ASP A 49 1.81 7.02 2.62
C ASP A 49 0.94 6.11 3.48
N ARG A 50 -0.34 6.47 3.63
CA ARG A 50 -1.31 5.54 4.22
C ARG A 50 -1.27 4.26 3.42
N GLU A 51 -1.22 3.13 4.12
CA GLU A 51 -1.29 1.81 3.50
C GLU A 51 -2.41 1.83 2.47
N HIS A 52 -2.04 1.80 1.20
CA HIS A 52 -3.01 1.65 0.15
C HIS A 52 -3.64 0.29 0.40
N MET A 53 -4.96 0.26 0.58
CA MET A 53 -5.70 -0.99 0.56
C MET A 53 -5.50 -1.58 -0.84
N GLN A 54 -4.43 -2.36 -0.99
CA GLN A 54 -4.24 -3.23 -2.13
C GLN A 54 -5.49 -4.12 -2.19
N ARG A 55 -5.92 -4.44 -3.41
CA ARG A 55 -7.03 -5.37 -3.62
C ARG A 55 -6.87 -6.54 -2.63
N PRO A 56 -7.87 -6.83 -1.79
CA PRO A 56 -7.74 -7.82 -0.74
C PRO A 56 -7.22 -9.11 -1.36
N ARG A 57 -6.13 -9.63 -0.77
CA ARG A 57 -5.45 -10.87 -1.16
C ARG A 57 -6.33 -12.06 -0.82
N SER A 58 -7.51 -12.15 -1.42
CA SER A 58 -8.60 -13.05 -1.02
C SER A 58 -8.22 -14.54 -1.06
N ALA A 59 -7.11 -14.90 -1.68
CA ALA A 59 -6.66 -16.27 -1.84
C ALA A 59 -5.39 -16.62 -1.02
N VAL A 60 -4.71 -15.64 -0.41
CA VAL A 60 -3.59 -15.85 0.51
C VAL A 60 -4.13 -15.73 1.95
N THR A 61 -4.93 -16.71 2.34
CA THR A 61 -5.40 -16.86 3.72
C THR A 61 -4.37 -17.64 4.53
N THR A 62 -4.31 -17.40 5.83
CA THR A 62 -3.48 -18.19 6.76
C THR A 62 -3.75 -19.69 6.65
N GLU A 63 -5.00 -20.07 6.43
CA GLU A 63 -5.41 -21.45 6.16
C GLU A 63 -4.74 -22.05 4.91
N ASN A 64 -4.75 -21.33 3.78
CA ASN A 64 -4.10 -21.78 2.55
C ASN A 64 -2.57 -21.85 2.70
N MET A 65 -1.96 -20.93 3.47
CA MET A 65 -0.53 -20.94 3.76
C MET A 65 -0.14 -22.16 4.60
N ASP A 66 -0.86 -22.43 5.69
CA ASP A 66 -0.63 -23.59 6.54
C ASP A 66 -0.85 -24.90 5.76
N HIS A 67 -1.81 -24.92 4.84
CA HIS A 67 -2.06 -26.09 4.02
C HIS A 67 -0.92 -26.38 3.04
N VAL A 68 -0.45 -25.37 2.29
CA VAL A 68 0.73 -25.51 1.41
C VAL A 68 1.98 -25.92 2.19
N ARG A 69 2.17 -25.39 3.40
CA ARG A 69 3.29 -25.73 4.28
C ARG A 69 3.23 -27.20 4.70
N LYS A 70 2.05 -27.70 5.08
CA LYS A 70 1.84 -29.13 5.40
C LYS A 70 2.09 -30.02 4.19
N MET A 71 1.57 -29.66 3.00
CA MET A 71 1.81 -30.41 1.77
C MET A 71 3.31 -30.50 1.45
N THR A 72 4.05 -29.40 1.60
CA THR A 72 5.50 -29.36 1.31
C THR A 72 6.33 -30.11 2.36
N THR A 73 5.89 -30.13 3.62
CA THR A 73 6.53 -30.89 4.69
C THR A 73 6.31 -32.40 4.50
N ASN A 74 5.11 -32.79 4.10
CA ASN A 74 4.74 -34.20 3.90
C ASN A 74 5.32 -34.76 2.59
N ASP A 75 5.36 -33.97 1.52
CA ASP A 75 5.94 -34.32 0.24
C ASP A 75 6.68 -33.13 -0.37
N ASN A 76 8.01 -33.16 -0.29
CA ASN A 76 8.87 -32.11 -0.83
C ASN A 76 8.90 -32.06 -2.37
N ARG A 77 8.35 -33.08 -3.06
CA ARG A 77 8.23 -33.14 -4.52
C ARG A 77 6.84 -32.73 -5.02
N CYS A 78 5.96 -32.28 -4.14
CA CYS A 78 4.63 -31.84 -4.49
C CYS A 78 4.68 -30.70 -5.54
N THR A 79 4.16 -30.97 -6.73
CA THR A 79 4.18 -30.04 -7.87
C THR A 79 3.16 -28.92 -7.68
N TYR A 80 3.38 -27.78 -8.37
CA TYR A 80 2.45 -26.66 -8.35
C TYR A 80 1.02 -27.07 -8.78
N GLN A 81 0.91 -27.95 -9.77
CA GLN A 81 -0.38 -28.45 -10.26
C GLN A 81 -1.15 -29.26 -9.19
N ALA A 82 -0.45 -30.05 -8.38
CA ALA A 82 -1.08 -30.81 -7.30
C ALA A 82 -1.61 -29.86 -6.21
N LYS A 83 -0.83 -28.82 -5.87
CA LYS A 83 -1.23 -27.78 -4.90
C LYS A 83 -2.42 -26.95 -5.41
N GLU A 84 -2.46 -26.64 -6.70
CA GLU A 84 -3.57 -25.91 -7.33
C GLU A 84 -4.87 -26.71 -7.32
N ALA A 85 -4.80 -28.01 -7.66
CA ALA A 85 -5.95 -28.90 -7.66
C ALA A 85 -6.54 -29.07 -6.25
N ASP A 86 -5.67 -29.18 -5.25
CA ASP A 86 -6.05 -29.38 -3.85
C ASP A 86 -6.65 -28.12 -3.22
N LEU A 87 -6.07 -26.94 -3.50
CA LEU A 87 -6.55 -25.67 -2.97
C LEU A 87 -7.68 -25.04 -3.80
N SER A 88 -8.01 -25.60 -4.97
CA SER A 88 -8.91 -24.98 -5.95
C SER A 88 -8.55 -23.50 -6.24
N THR A 89 -7.25 -23.17 -6.22
CA THR A 89 -6.73 -21.81 -6.41
C THR A 89 -5.93 -21.70 -7.70
N ARG A 90 -5.91 -20.49 -8.29
CA ARG A 90 -5.11 -20.21 -9.50
C ARG A 90 -3.61 -20.27 -9.19
N SER A 91 -2.82 -20.70 -10.18
CA SER A 91 -1.35 -20.80 -10.12
C SER A 91 -0.62 -19.60 -9.51
N GLY A 92 -1.05 -18.38 -9.85
CA GLY A 92 -0.47 -17.16 -9.30
C GLY A 92 -0.60 -17.00 -7.78
N THR A 93 -1.60 -17.64 -7.17
CA THR A 93 -1.78 -17.66 -5.71
C THR A 93 -0.85 -18.68 -5.06
N VAL A 94 -0.80 -19.91 -5.58
CA VAL A 94 0.07 -20.98 -5.05
C VAL A 94 1.53 -20.56 -5.13
N ASN A 95 1.96 -19.97 -6.24
CA ASN A 95 3.32 -19.46 -6.42
C ASN A 95 3.67 -18.42 -5.35
N ARG A 96 2.75 -17.48 -5.08
CA ARG A 96 2.94 -16.48 -4.03
C ARG A 96 2.99 -17.09 -2.64
N ILE A 97 2.10 -18.03 -2.32
CA ILE A 97 2.10 -18.72 -1.01
C ILE A 97 3.44 -19.44 -0.80
N VAL A 98 3.96 -20.15 -1.80
CA VAL A 98 5.24 -20.86 -1.68
C VAL A 98 6.43 -19.91 -1.43
N HIS A 99 6.38 -18.67 -1.91
CA HIS A 99 7.44 -17.69 -1.73
C HIS A 99 7.22 -16.69 -0.59
N GLU A 100 6.03 -16.66 0.01
CA GLU A 100 5.72 -15.86 1.21
C GLU A 100 5.89 -16.65 2.53
N VAL A 101 6.10 -17.98 2.45
CA VAL A 101 6.39 -18.88 3.59
C VAL A 101 7.87 -18.86 3.98
#